data_AF-A0A2E8QEX1-F1
#
_entry.id   AF-A0A2E8QEX1-F1
#
_cell.length_a   1.000
_cell.length_b   1.000
_cell.length_c   1.000
_cell.angle_alpha   90.00
_cell.angle_beta   90.00
_cell.angle_gamma   90.00
#
_symmetry.space_group_name_H-M   'P 1'
#
loop_
_entity.id
_entity.type
_entity.pdbx_description
1 polymer ?
#
loop_
_entity_poly.entity_id
_entity_poly.type
_entity_poly.pdbx_seq_one_letter_code
_entity_poly.pdbx_strand_id
1 'polypeptide(L)'
;MTKRSLGIVVLILFFGTLIGTLIGELLGWILPDSVVREFFLRSVEFSLDGLSADESGVISLDFVMFSIQFGLQLTFNFTSIIGLAIAYYFLRYFR
;
A
#
# COMPACT_ATOMS: atom_id res chain seq x y z
N MET A 1 12.50 26.04 11.88
CA MET A 1 11.73 24.93 11.28
C MET A 1 11.83 23.75 12.22
N THR A 2 10.77 23.45 12.97
CA THR A 2 10.76 22.26 13.84
C THR A 2 10.98 21.06 12.94
N LYS A 3 12.11 20.36 13.10
CA LYS A 3 12.39 19.15 12.32
C LYS A 3 11.35 18.12 12.72
N ARG A 4 10.28 17.97 11.92
CA ARG A 4 9.33 16.86 12.07
C ARG A 4 10.18 15.58 12.03
N SER A 5 9.92 14.64 12.94
CA SER A 5 10.66 13.38 12.92
C SER A 5 10.40 12.71 11.57
N LEU A 6 11.46 12.16 10.98
CA LEU A 6 11.36 11.48 9.70
C LEU A 6 10.30 10.36 9.75
N GLY A 7 10.15 9.72 10.91
CA GLY A 7 9.11 8.72 11.17
C GLY A 7 7.68 9.25 11.01
N ILE A 8 7.36 10.45 11.50
CA ILE A 8 6.02 11.03 11.33
C ILE A 8 5.73 11.31 9.85
N VAL A 9 6.74 11.80 9.11
CA VAL A 9 6.59 12.07 7.67
C VAL A 9 6.32 10.78 6.90
N VAL A 10 7.13 9.74 7.14
CA VAL A 10 6.96 8.43 6.50
C VAL A 10 5.59 7.83 6.84
N LEU A 11 5.16 7.91 8.11
CA LEU A 11 3.89 7.38 8.55
C LEU A 11 2.70 8.06 7.86
N ILE A 12 2.70 9.39 7.77
CA ILE A 12 1.62 10.13 7.10
C ILE A 12 1.57 9.80 5.61
N LEU A 13 2.72 9.72 4.94
CA LEU A 13 2.76 9.33 3.52
C LEU A 13 2.27 7.90 3.31
N PHE A 14 2.62 6.97 4.20
CA PHE A 14 2.17 5.57 4.16
C PHE A 14 0.64 5.45 4.32
N PHE A 15 0.05 6.18 5.27
CA PHE A 15 -1.41 6.23 5.40
C PHE A 15 -2.06 6.94 4.21
N GLY A 16 -1.42 7.95 3.64
CA GLY A 16 -1.85 8.59 2.39
C GLY A 16 -1.95 7.59 1.24
N THR A 17 -0.92 6.77 1.04
CA THR A 17 -0.95 5.71 0.01
C THR A 17 -2.02 4.67 0.29
N LEU A 18 -2.18 4.22 1.54
CA LEU A 18 -3.19 3.23 1.92
C LEU A 18 -4.61 3.73 1.62
N ILE A 19 -4.93 4.96 2.04
CA ILE A 19 -6.24 5.56 1.80
C ILE A 19 -6.45 5.79 0.30
N GLY A 20 -5.42 6.23 -0.41
CA GLY A 20 -5.47 6.41 -1.86
C GLY A 20 -5.80 5.10 -2.58
N THR A 21 -5.11 4.00 -2.24
CA THR A 21 -5.39 2.67 -2.77
C THR A 21 -6.85 2.29 -2.54
N LEU A 22 -7.31 2.30 -1.28
CA LEU A 22 -8.68 1.95 -0.89
C LEU A 22 -9.75 2.75 -1.66
N ILE A 23 -9.55 4.06 -1.83
CA ILE A 23 -10.47 4.90 -2.61
C ILE A 23 -10.47 4.48 -4.08
N GLY A 24 -9.31 4.11 -4.63
CA GLY A 24 -9.18 3.59 -5.99
C GLY A 24 -9.99 2.32 -6.22
N GLU A 25 -9.89 1.34 -5.31
CA GLU A 25 -10.72 0.12 -5.39
C GLU A 25 -12.22 0.43 -5.27
N LEU A 26 -12.61 1.33 -4.37
CA LEU A 26 -14.01 1.75 -4.21
C LEU A 26 -14.54 2.44 -5.47
N LEU A 27 -13.73 3.29 -6.12
CA LEU A 27 -14.09 3.89 -7.40
C LEU A 27 -14.24 2.82 -8.50
N GLY A 28 -13.42 1.78 -8.47
CA GLY A 28 -13.51 0.64 -9.38
C GLY A 28 -14.83 -0.15 -9.32
N TRP A 29 -15.61 -0.01 -8.24
CA TRP A 29 -16.95 -0.60 -8.13
C TRP A 29 -18.03 0.25 -8.81
N ILE A 30 -17.82 1.56 -8.92
CA ILE A 30 -18.76 2.50 -9.51
C ILE A 30 -18.51 2.67 -11.01
N LEU A 31 -17.25 2.53 -11.43
CA LEU A 31 -16.84 2.69 -12.82
C LEU A 31 -17.30 1.52 -13.70
N PRO A 32 -17.90 1.79 -14.87
CA PRO A 32 -18.22 0.76 -15.85
C PRO A 32 -16.94 0.21 -16.49
N ASP A 33 -17.06 -0.97 -17.10
CA ASP A 33 -15.96 -1.62 -17.82
C ASP A 33 -15.44 -0.73 -18.96
N SER A 34 -14.28 -0.13 -18.69
CA SER A 34 -13.69 0.91 -19.52
C SER A 34 -12.18 0.98 -19.29
N VAL A 35 -11.46 1.56 -20.24
CA VAL A 35 -10.00 1.79 -20.13
C VAL A 35 -9.66 2.62 -18.89
N VAL A 36 -10.58 3.50 -18.46
CA VAL A 36 -10.40 4.30 -17.25
C VAL A 36 -10.42 3.40 -16.02
N ARG A 37 -11.38 2.47 -15.93
CA ARG A 37 -11.44 1.51 -14.82
C ARG A 37 -10.14 0.70 -14.72
N GLU A 38 -9.66 0.19 -15.84
CA GLU A 38 -8.40 -0.57 -15.90
C GLU A 38 -7.19 0.27 -15.50
N PHE A 39 -7.13 1.54 -15.94
CA PHE A 39 -6.04 2.44 -15.57
C PHE A 39 -6.00 2.73 -14.07
N PHE A 40 -7.16 2.99 -13.45
CA PHE A 40 -7.25 3.28 -12.03
C PHE A 40 -6.99 2.06 -11.15
N LEU A 41 -7.43 0.87 -11.59
CA LEU A 41 -7.25 -0.39 -10.86
C LEU A 41 -5.90 -1.06 -11.14
N ARG A 42 -5.15 -0.60 -12.15
CA ARG A 42 -3.83 -1.18 -12.42
C ARG A 42 -2.91 -1.00 -11.22
N SER A 43 -2.52 -2.11 -10.64
CA SER A 43 -1.71 -2.17 -9.43
C SER A 43 -0.32 -2.70 -9.71
N VAL A 44 0.63 -2.22 -8.89
CA VAL A 44 1.95 -2.82 -8.71
C VAL A 44 1.93 -3.55 -7.37
N GLU A 45 2.27 -4.82 -7.41
CA GLU A 45 2.31 -5.69 -6.23
C GLU A 45 3.74 -5.83 -5.74
N PHE A 46 3.93 -5.65 -4.44
CA PHE A 46 5.18 -5.85 -3.74
C PHE A 46 4.95 -6.84 -2.61
N SER A 47 5.42 -8.06 -2.81
CA SER A 47 5.37 -9.15 -1.84
C SER A 47 6.75 -9.38 -1.21
N LEU A 48 6.78 -9.96 -0.02
CA LEU A 48 8.02 -10.37 0.65
C LEU A 48 8.56 -11.74 0.13
N ASP A 49 8.28 -12.06 -1.13
CA ASP A 49 8.62 -13.33 -1.80
C ASP A 49 10.11 -13.68 -1.71
N GLY A 50 10.98 -12.67 -1.74
CA GLY A 50 12.43 -12.87 -1.64
C GLY A 50 13.01 -13.05 -0.22
N LEU A 51 12.19 -12.94 0.84
CA LEU A 51 12.66 -13.05 2.23
C LEU A 51 12.38 -14.42 2.86
N SER A 52 11.62 -15.27 2.17
CA SER A 52 11.17 -16.58 2.63
C SER A 52 11.97 -17.67 1.91
N ALA A 53 12.37 -18.73 2.62
CA ALA A 53 13.07 -19.87 2.00
C ALA A 53 12.20 -20.66 1.01
N ASP A 54 10.90 -20.38 1.03
CA ASP A 54 9.89 -20.91 0.14
C ASP A 54 9.45 -19.77 -0.80
N GLU A 55 9.39 -20.05 -2.10
CA GLU A 55 9.11 -19.06 -3.18
C GLU A 55 7.72 -18.38 -3.05
N SER A 56 6.97 -18.73 -2.02
CA SER A 56 5.64 -18.24 -1.67
C SER A 56 5.63 -16.90 -0.92
N GLY A 57 6.78 -16.39 -0.44
CA GLY A 57 6.85 -15.14 0.33
C GLY A 57 6.17 -15.15 1.67
N VAL A 58 5.87 -16.36 2.14
CA VAL A 58 5.30 -16.61 3.44
C VAL A 58 6.42 -17.03 4.38
N ILE A 59 6.65 -16.24 5.41
CA ILE A 59 7.51 -16.61 6.51
C ILE A 59 6.72 -17.62 7.36
N SER A 60 7.01 -18.90 7.17
CA SER A 60 6.41 -19.99 7.92
C SER A 60 7.31 -20.38 9.11
N LEU A 61 6.77 -20.30 10.33
CA LEU A 61 7.34 -20.94 11.50
C LEU A 61 6.59 -22.25 11.76
N ASP A 62 7.29 -23.37 11.61
CA ASP A 62 6.74 -24.70 11.88
C ASP A 62 7.18 -25.21 13.25
N PHE A 63 6.21 -25.55 14.10
CA PHE A 63 6.42 -26.12 15.44
C PHE A 63 5.97 -27.58 15.53
N VAL A 64 5.88 -28.32 14.42
CA VAL A 64 5.47 -29.75 14.30
C VAL A 64 3.99 -29.99 14.61
N MET A 65 3.45 -29.38 15.66
CA MET A 65 2.03 -29.49 16.06
C MET A 65 1.16 -28.37 15.48
N PHE A 66 1.74 -27.20 15.19
CA PHE A 66 1.07 -26.08 14.53
C PHE A 66 2.08 -25.21 13.77
N SER A 67 1.64 -24.59 12.68
CA SER A 67 2.45 -23.72 11.83
C SER A 67 1.85 -22.31 11.81
N ILE A 68 2.69 -21.29 11.91
CA ILE A 68 2.31 -19.87 11.81
C ILE A 68 2.92 -19.30 10.53
N GLN A 69 2.07 -18.74 9.68
CA GLN A 69 2.45 -18.22 8.36
C GLN A 69 2.22 -16.71 8.32
N PHE A 70 3.29 -15.94 8.09
CA PHE A 70 3.23 -14.49 7.92
C PHE A 70 3.56 -14.12 6.46
N GLY A 71 2.57 -13.65 5.72
CA GLY A 71 2.74 -13.05 4.39
C GLY A 71 2.41 -11.57 4.43
N LEU A 72 3.18 -10.75 3.72
CA LEU A 72 2.88 -9.33 3.50
C LEU A 72 2.91 -9.06 1.99
N GLN A 73 1.79 -8.60 1.46
CA GLN A 73 1.66 -8.10 0.10
C GLN A 73 1.16 -6.67 0.15
N LEU A 74 1.92 -5.77 -0.47
CA LEU A 74 1.58 -4.36 -0.60
C LEU A 74 1.22 -4.08 -2.05
N THR A 75 0.02 -3.54 -2.25
CA THR A 75 -0.52 -3.27 -3.59
C THR A 75 -0.70 -1.77 -3.76
N PHE A 76 -0.11 -1.22 -4.82
CA PHE A 76 -0.14 0.21 -5.13
C PHE A 76 -0.80 0.43 -6.48
N ASN A 77 -1.96 1.07 -6.49
CA ASN A 77 -2.69 1.43 -7.71
C ASN A 77 -2.44 2.91 -8.08
N PHE A 78 -2.96 3.38 -9.21
CA PHE A 78 -2.76 4.79 -9.60
C PHE A 78 -3.29 5.78 -8.55
N THR A 79 -4.38 5.43 -7.87
CA THR A 79 -5.00 6.26 -6.83
C THR A 79 -4.14 6.36 -5.57
N SER A 80 -3.27 5.39 -5.30
CA SER A 80 -2.30 5.44 -4.21
C SER A 80 -1.30 6.59 -4.39
N ILE A 81 -0.92 6.91 -5.63
CA ILE A 81 -0.06 8.05 -5.96
C ILE A 81 -0.77 9.37 -5.66
N ILE A 82 -2.07 9.45 -5.99
CA ILE A 82 -2.90 10.61 -5.65
C ILE A 82 -3.00 10.77 -4.13
N GLY A 83 -3.25 9.69 -3.40
CA GLY A 83 -3.28 9.68 -1.93
C GLY A 83 -1.95 10.13 -1.31
N LEU A 84 -0.82 9.70 -1.87
CA LEU A 84 0.52 10.15 -1.47
C LEU A 84 0.72 11.64 -1.73
N ALA A 85 0.31 12.14 -2.90
CA ALA A 85 0.42 13.55 -3.25
C ALA A 85 -0.42 14.43 -2.32
N ILE A 86 -1.64 14.00 -1.98
CA ILE A 86 -2.52 14.67 -1.01
C ILE A 86 -1.88 14.67 0.38
N ALA A 87 -1.37 13.53 0.87
CA ALA A 87 -0.70 13.45 2.15
C ALA A 87 0.55 14.34 2.23
N TYR A 88 1.34 14.40 1.15
CA TYR A 88 2.46 15.33 1.02
C TYR A 88 1.99 16.79 1.06
N TYR A 89 0.88 17.12 0.38
CA TYR A 89 0.31 18.46 0.40
C TYR A 89 -0.14 18.86 1.81
N PHE A 90 -0.80 17.96 2.54
CA PHE A 90 -1.17 18.18 3.95
C PHE A 90 0.05 18.46 4.81
N LEU A 91 1.10 17.63 4.69
CA LEU A 91 2.36 17.84 5.40
C LEU A 91 3.00 19.20 5.10
N ARG A 92 2.85 19.69 3.87
CA ARG A 92 3.45 20.97 3.45
C ARG A 92 2.66 22.19 3.92
N TYR A 93 1.33 22.14 3.85
CA TYR A 93 0.48 23.32 4.06
C TYR A 93 -0.17 23.42 5.44
N PHE A 94 -0.55 22.30 6.07
CA PHE A 94 -1.22 22.31 7.38
C PHE A 94 -0.21 22.33 8.55
N ARG A 95 0.79 23.23 8.45
CA ARG A 95 1.94 23.34 9.36
C ARG A 95 1.62 23.16 10.84
#